data_AF-A0A1R0GME6-F1
#
_entry.id   AF-A0A1R0GME6-F1
#
_cell.length_a   1.000
_cell.length_b   1.000
_cell.length_c   1.000
_cell.angle_alpha   90.00
_cell.angle_beta   90.00
_cell.angle_gamma   90.00
#
_symmetry.space_group_name_H-M   'P 1'
#
loop_
_entity.id
_entity.type
_entity.pdbx_description
1 polymer ?
#
loop_
_entity_poly.entity_id
_entity_poly.type
_entity_poly.pdbx_seq_one_letter_code
_entity_poly.pdbx_strand_id
1 'polypeptide(L)'
;MNKKRPKKRVYDNSNAAKIFELCKKADPNKKGVNVDWEKIISRYTRLPNDERISSDDQAEEFIDSDSDSDSEPDEELVSHDVEGQPNVGKSTIINSLMGKTVVSSSRTPGHTKHFQTIHISQNLRLCDCPGLVFPCYIERPLQILMGLYNIAQVQEPYSSIQYLAERVPVEKILSLKMPEHNRTEIWSAWDITEAYAIDRGFYTSQAARPDTYRAGLAILKLCLDGRILLSFKPPGFFGKENIYLKMKILEEDEENSKLENSSERSNSSSNSDDDDSESSNYQSNRAKRGSDKSMFHMLDPNTMI
;
A
#
# COMPACT_ATOMS: atom_id res chain seq x y z
N MET A 1 -4.79 -23.13 27.49
CA MET A 1 -4.29 -22.01 26.65
C MET A 1 -5.43 -21.03 26.44
N ASN A 2 -5.40 -19.85 27.09
CA ASN A 2 -6.40 -18.81 26.85
C ASN A 2 -6.22 -18.26 25.43
N LYS A 3 -7.11 -18.64 24.49
CA LYS A 3 -7.22 -17.99 23.19
C LYS A 3 -7.56 -16.52 23.44
N LYS A 4 -6.59 -15.62 23.27
CA LYS A 4 -6.83 -14.16 23.32
C LYS A 4 -7.96 -13.87 22.33
N ARG A 5 -9.10 -13.36 22.84
CA ARG A 5 -10.19 -12.89 21.98
C ARG A 5 -9.61 -11.85 21.01
N PRO A 6 -9.90 -11.94 19.70
CA PRO A 6 -9.41 -10.97 18.75
C PRO A 6 -9.92 -9.58 19.16
N LYS A 7 -9.03 -8.58 19.17
CA LYS A 7 -9.42 -7.19 19.44
C LYS A 7 -10.51 -6.80 18.43
N LYS A 8 -11.68 -6.40 18.94
CA LYS A 8 -12.78 -5.90 18.10
C LYS A 8 -12.26 -4.68 17.33
N ARG A 9 -12.38 -4.68 16.00
CA ARG A 9 -12.03 -3.51 15.20
C ARG A 9 -13.01 -2.39 15.56
N VAL A 10 -12.48 -1.23 15.91
CA VAL A 10 -13.27 -0.02 16.16
C VAL A 10 -13.25 0.78 14.86
N TYR A 11 -14.43 1.17 14.39
CA TYR A 11 -14.60 2.00 13.21
C TYR A 11 -15.06 3.38 13.65
N ASP A 12 -14.45 4.42 13.07
CA ASP A 12 -14.85 5.80 13.28
C ASP A 12 -15.76 6.24 12.12
N ASN A 13 -16.96 6.70 12.44
CA ASN A 13 -17.95 7.19 11.50
C ASN A 13 -18.06 8.72 11.48
N SER A 14 -17.14 9.44 12.14
CA SER A 14 -17.13 10.91 12.24
C SER A 14 -17.20 11.63 10.89
N ASN A 15 -16.62 11.05 9.83
CA ASN A 15 -16.63 11.61 8.48
C ASN A 15 -17.76 11.08 7.58
N ALA A 16 -18.61 10.18 8.07
CA ALA A 16 -19.70 9.61 7.28
C ALA A 16 -20.68 10.69 6.78
N ALA A 17 -20.92 11.74 7.58
CA ALA A 17 -21.76 12.88 7.21
C ALA A 17 -21.31 13.55 5.89
N LYS A 18 -19.99 13.77 5.72
CA LYS A 18 -19.42 14.38 4.50
C LYS A 18 -19.63 13.48 3.27
N ILE A 19 -19.54 12.17 3.45
CA ILE A 19 -19.77 11.21 2.36
C ILE A 19 -21.23 11.28 1.92
N PHE A 20 -22.17 11.28 2.87
CA PHE A 20 -23.59 11.41 2.54
C PHE A 20 -23.96 12.79 1.97
N GLU A 21 -23.27 13.87 2.35
CA GLU A 21 -23.39 15.17 1.67
C GLU A 21 -22.95 15.11 0.21
N LEU A 22 -21.87 14.37 -0.10
CA LEU A 22 -21.44 14.16 -1.48
C LEU A 22 -22.45 13.32 -2.25
N CYS A 23 -23.01 12.27 -1.64
CA CYS A 23 -24.09 11.48 -2.24
C CYS A 23 -25.34 12.34 -2.51
N LYS A 24 -25.72 13.24 -1.58
CA LYS A 24 -26.80 14.22 -1.75
C LYS A 24 -26.54 15.15 -2.94
N LYS A 25 -25.29 15.57 -3.17
CA LYS A 25 -24.94 16.41 -4.34
C LYS A 25 -24.97 15.62 -5.66
N ALA A 26 -24.64 14.34 -5.60
CA ALA A 26 -24.65 13.45 -6.74
C ALA A 26 -26.04 12.89 -7.09
N ASP A 27 -27.08 13.30 -6.35
CA ASP A 27 -28.41 12.68 -6.32
C ASP A 27 -28.88 12.22 -7.71
N PRO A 28 -28.94 10.90 -7.96
CA PRO A 28 -29.53 10.41 -9.18
C PRO A 28 -31.01 10.73 -9.10
N ASN A 29 -31.50 11.70 -9.88
CA ASN A 29 -32.91 12.11 -10.00
C ASN A 29 -33.80 10.93 -10.46
N LYS A 30 -33.98 9.92 -9.61
CA LYS A 30 -34.74 8.71 -9.88
C LYS A 30 -36.18 9.00 -9.47
N LYS A 31 -37.06 9.11 -10.47
CA LYS A 31 -38.49 9.39 -10.26
C LYS A 31 -39.08 8.31 -9.35
N GLY A 32 -39.65 8.70 -8.22
CA GLY A 32 -40.30 7.79 -7.28
C GLY A 32 -39.50 7.52 -6.01
N VAL A 33 -38.21 7.87 -5.96
CA VAL A 33 -37.38 7.67 -4.75
C VAL A 33 -37.13 9.00 -4.05
N ASN A 34 -37.57 9.10 -2.79
CA ASN A 34 -37.23 10.21 -1.92
C ASN A 34 -36.33 9.69 -0.79
N VAL A 35 -35.06 10.08 -0.81
CA VAL A 35 -34.11 9.80 0.27
C VAL A 35 -34.05 11.00 1.19
N ASP A 36 -34.41 10.81 2.46
CA ASP A 36 -34.27 11.84 3.49
C ASP A 36 -32.80 11.99 3.91
N TRP A 37 -32.04 12.68 3.05
CA TRP A 37 -30.61 12.94 3.27
C TRP A 37 -30.35 13.73 4.55
N GLU A 38 -31.27 14.59 4.99
CA GLU A 38 -31.08 15.43 6.18
C GLU A 38 -31.18 14.60 7.45
N LYS A 39 -32.12 13.65 7.51
CA LYS A 39 -32.20 12.66 8.58
C LYS A 39 -30.96 11.76 8.63
N ILE A 40 -30.48 11.31 7.47
CA ILE A 40 -29.25 10.50 7.40
C ILE A 40 -28.04 11.31 7.88
N ILE A 41 -27.81 12.50 7.34
CA ILE A 41 -26.64 13.33 7.69
C ILE A 41 -26.68 13.73 9.17
N SER A 42 -27.85 14.11 9.70
CA SER A 42 -27.98 14.50 11.11
C SER A 42 -27.69 13.35 12.08
N ARG A 43 -27.99 12.09 11.71
CA ARG A 43 -27.59 10.90 12.48
C ARG A 43 -26.07 10.84 12.69
N TYR A 44 -25.30 11.18 11.65
CA TYR A 44 -23.83 11.11 11.69
C TYR A 44 -23.17 12.42 12.13
N THR A 45 -23.89 13.55 12.13
CA THR A 45 -23.37 14.85 12.58
C THR A 45 -23.44 15.01 14.11
N ARG A 46 -24.35 14.29 14.78
CA ARG A 46 -24.63 14.44 16.23
C ARG A 46 -23.70 13.66 17.18
N LEU A 47 -22.63 13.03 16.71
CA LEU A 47 -21.70 12.30 17.58
C LEU A 47 -20.31 12.96 17.71
N PRO A 48 -20.17 14.13 18.37
CA PRO A 48 -18.84 14.57 18.80
C PRO A 48 -18.42 14.03 20.17
N ASN A 49 -19.33 13.68 21.09
CA ASN A 49 -18.95 13.31 22.48
C ASN A 49 -19.98 12.60 23.38
N ASP A 50 -21.23 12.37 22.96
CA ASP A 50 -22.19 11.70 23.84
C ASP A 50 -22.15 10.18 23.67
N GLU A 51 -21.68 9.54 24.73
CA GLU A 51 -21.79 8.13 25.07
C GLU A 51 -21.36 7.14 23.99
N ARG A 52 -20.41 6.26 24.36
CA ARG A 52 -20.25 4.98 23.67
C ARG A 52 -21.63 4.32 23.68
N ILE A 53 -22.34 4.41 22.56
CA ILE A 53 -23.57 3.69 22.32
C ILE A 53 -23.28 2.26 22.78
N SER A 54 -23.97 1.88 23.85
CA SER A 54 -23.97 0.53 24.36
C SER A 54 -24.24 -0.38 23.18
N SER A 55 -23.68 -1.58 23.21
CA SER A 55 -23.69 -2.55 22.11
C SER A 55 -25.08 -2.99 21.61
N ASP A 56 -26.17 -2.36 22.04
CA ASP A 56 -27.54 -2.83 21.91
C ASP A 56 -28.51 -1.84 21.24
N ASP A 57 -28.07 -0.65 20.77
CA ASP A 57 -28.94 0.19 19.93
C ASP A 57 -28.92 -0.29 18.48
N GLN A 58 -29.84 -1.23 18.27
CA GLN A 58 -30.35 -1.80 17.05
C GLN A 58 -30.22 -0.87 15.84
N ALA A 59 -29.12 -1.02 15.09
CA ALA A 59 -29.27 -1.04 13.65
C ALA A 59 -30.10 -2.29 13.38
N GLU A 60 -31.41 -2.11 13.19
CA GLU A 60 -32.34 -3.16 12.77
C GLU A 60 -31.64 -4.05 11.76
N GLU A 61 -31.43 -5.32 12.15
CA GLU A 61 -30.97 -6.35 11.25
C GLU A 61 -32.10 -6.60 10.24
N PHE A 62 -32.17 -5.77 9.20
CA PHE A 62 -32.71 -6.20 7.92
C PHE A 62 -31.63 -7.04 7.24
N ILE A 63 -31.35 -8.20 7.83
CA ILE A 63 -30.74 -9.32 7.13
C ILE A 63 -31.93 -9.98 6.45
N ASP A 64 -32.00 -9.82 5.13
CA ASP A 64 -33.02 -10.44 4.29
C ASP A 64 -32.92 -11.96 4.47
N SER A 65 -33.77 -12.53 5.33
CA SER A 65 -34.09 -13.94 5.28
C SER A 65 -35.12 -14.08 4.18
N ASP A 66 -34.73 -14.72 3.08
CA ASP A 66 -35.62 -15.13 1.99
C ASP A 66 -36.85 -15.86 2.54
N SER A 67 -37.90 -15.12 2.91
CA SER A 67 -39.21 -15.64 3.25
C SER A 67 -40.24 -14.83 2.48
N ASP A 68 -40.74 -15.44 1.42
CA ASP A 68 -41.90 -15.01 0.65
C ASP A 68 -43.05 -14.62 1.60
N SER A 69 -43.25 -13.31 1.81
CA SER A 69 -44.48 -12.79 2.37
C SER A 69 -44.87 -11.51 1.65
N ASP A 70 -45.95 -11.60 0.88
CA ASP A 70 -46.67 -10.50 0.24
C ASP A 70 -46.80 -9.29 1.19
N SER A 71 -46.06 -8.20 0.92
CA SER A 71 -46.26 -6.93 1.63
C SER A 71 -45.81 -5.73 0.79
N GLU A 72 -46.83 -4.93 0.42
CA GLU A 72 -46.81 -3.54 -0.10
C GLU A 72 -45.96 -3.24 -1.35
N PRO A 73 -46.38 -2.31 -2.23
CA PRO A 73 -45.56 -1.97 -3.41
C PRO A 73 -44.23 -1.41 -2.92
N ASP A 74 -43.13 -2.09 -3.27
CA ASP A 74 -41.76 -1.68 -2.97
C ASP A 74 -41.64 -0.16 -3.16
N GLU A 75 -41.52 0.61 -2.08
CA GLU A 75 -41.04 1.98 -2.20
C GLU A 75 -39.73 1.90 -2.98
N GLU A 76 -39.64 2.57 -4.12
CA GLU A 76 -38.53 2.33 -5.04
C GLU A 76 -37.20 2.73 -4.35
N LEU A 77 -36.25 1.79 -4.30
CA LEU A 77 -35.03 1.94 -3.50
C LEU A 77 -33.89 2.47 -4.35
N VAL A 78 -33.06 3.32 -3.73
CA VAL A 78 -31.80 3.77 -4.33
C VAL A 78 -30.66 2.90 -3.81
N SER A 79 -29.99 2.22 -4.73
CA SER A 79 -28.79 1.43 -4.47
C SER A 79 -27.57 2.14 -5.06
N HIS A 80 -26.50 2.28 -4.27
CA HIS A 80 -25.21 2.76 -4.74
C HIS A 80 -24.16 1.67 -4.61
N ASP A 81 -23.46 1.38 -5.69
CA ASP A 81 -22.43 0.36 -5.73
C ASP A 81 -21.06 0.96 -5.39
N VAL A 82 -20.32 0.28 -4.50
CA VAL A 82 -18.93 0.62 -4.22
C VAL A 82 -18.04 -0.22 -5.14
N GLU A 83 -17.57 0.39 -6.23
CA GLU A 83 -16.72 -0.27 -7.21
C GLU A 83 -15.24 0.09 -7.05
N GLY A 84 -14.35 -0.80 -7.51
CA GLY A 84 -12.91 -0.55 -7.54
C GLY A 84 -12.04 -1.79 -7.41
N GLN A 85 -10.73 -1.61 -7.59
CA GLN A 85 -9.73 -2.67 -7.54
C GLN A 85 -9.73 -3.44 -6.20
N PRO A 86 -9.20 -4.68 -6.15
CA PRO A 86 -8.95 -5.37 -4.89
C PRO A 86 -8.14 -4.52 -3.91
N ASN A 87 -8.38 -4.72 -2.60
CA ASN A 87 -7.62 -4.09 -1.51
C ASN A 87 -7.65 -2.55 -1.39
N VAL A 88 -8.42 -1.83 -2.22
CA VAL A 88 -8.61 -0.37 -2.10
C VAL A 88 -9.45 0.08 -0.90
N GLY A 89 -10.00 -0.86 -0.13
CA GLY A 89 -10.74 -0.54 1.11
C GLY A 89 -12.27 -0.45 0.98
N LYS A 90 -12.88 -0.93 -0.12
CA LYS A 90 -14.35 -0.91 -0.35
C LYS A 90 -15.17 -1.37 0.87
N SER A 91 -14.99 -2.61 1.31
CA SER A 91 -15.66 -3.17 2.48
C SER A 91 -15.28 -2.47 3.79
N THR A 92 -14.11 -1.83 3.85
CA THR A 92 -13.68 -1.06 5.03
C THR A 92 -14.40 0.28 5.10
N ILE A 93 -14.62 0.95 3.97
CA ILE A 93 -15.43 2.17 3.87
C ILE A 93 -16.86 1.88 4.32
N ILE A 94 -17.46 0.80 3.83
CA ILE A 94 -18.80 0.37 4.22
C ILE A 94 -18.91 0.15 5.74
N ASN A 95 -17.98 -0.61 6.32
CA ASN A 95 -17.95 -0.81 7.78
C ASN A 95 -17.75 0.50 8.55
N SER A 96 -16.98 1.44 8.00
CA SER A 96 -16.75 2.76 8.60
C SER A 96 -17.99 3.63 8.55
N LEU A 97 -18.74 3.61 7.44
CA LEU A 97 -20.03 4.28 7.32
C LEU A 97 -21.04 3.72 8.33
N MET A 98 -21.08 2.40 8.51
CA MET A 98 -21.97 1.75 9.46
C MET A 98 -21.53 1.89 10.92
N GLY A 99 -20.29 2.32 11.19
CA GLY A 99 -19.70 2.36 12.53
C GLY A 99 -19.51 0.98 13.20
N LYS A 100 -19.82 -0.11 12.48
CA LYS A 100 -19.74 -1.50 12.94
C LYS A 100 -19.28 -2.42 11.81
N THR A 101 -18.76 -3.60 12.18
CA THR A 101 -18.46 -4.64 11.20
C THR A 101 -19.76 -5.23 10.65
N VAL A 102 -20.19 -4.81 9.47
CA VAL A 102 -21.31 -5.41 8.72
C VAL A 102 -20.82 -6.39 7.66
N VAL A 103 -19.69 -6.09 7.02
CA VAL A 103 -19.06 -6.93 6.01
C VAL A 103 -17.70 -7.42 6.45
N SER A 104 -17.40 -8.67 6.10
CA SER A 104 -16.09 -9.26 6.37
C SER A 104 -15.03 -8.56 5.51
N SER A 105 -13.91 -8.15 6.12
CA SER A 105 -12.81 -7.49 5.41
C SER A 105 -11.45 -8.13 5.74
N SER A 106 -10.63 -8.33 4.71
CA SER A 106 -9.27 -8.86 4.81
C SER A 106 -8.28 -7.97 4.05
N ARG A 107 -7.01 -8.10 4.40
CA ARG A 107 -5.88 -7.50 3.67
C ARG A 107 -5.49 -8.30 2.43
N THR A 108 -5.98 -9.53 2.31
CA THR A 108 -5.72 -10.39 1.16
C THR A 108 -6.70 -10.07 0.04
N PRO A 109 -6.24 -9.94 -1.22
CA PRO A 109 -7.13 -9.72 -2.34
C PRO A 109 -8.06 -10.92 -2.54
N GLY A 110 -9.24 -10.67 -3.14
CA GLY A 110 -10.24 -11.71 -3.39
C GLY A 110 -11.04 -12.15 -2.15
N HIS A 111 -11.07 -11.32 -1.10
CA HIS A 111 -11.85 -11.62 0.11
C HIS A 111 -13.36 -11.49 -0.11
N THR A 112 -13.80 -10.38 -0.67
CA THR A 112 -15.18 -10.19 -1.13
C THR A 112 -15.36 -10.93 -2.46
N LYS A 113 -16.12 -12.03 -2.44
CA LYS A 113 -16.35 -12.90 -3.62
C LYS A 113 -17.73 -12.77 -4.24
N HIS A 114 -18.69 -12.30 -3.45
CA HIS A 114 -20.08 -12.18 -3.84
C HIS A 114 -20.52 -10.73 -3.70
N PHE A 115 -21.43 -10.32 -4.58
CA PHE A 115 -22.15 -9.07 -4.46
C PHE A 115 -23.03 -9.13 -3.21
N GLN A 116 -23.01 -8.09 -2.40
CA GLN A 116 -23.79 -8.01 -1.16
C GLN A 116 -24.45 -6.65 -1.05
N THR A 117 -25.71 -6.63 -0.63
CA THR A 117 -26.50 -5.40 -0.46
C THR A 117 -26.66 -5.09 1.01
N ILE A 118 -26.45 -3.83 1.40
CA ILE A 118 -26.42 -3.38 2.78
C ILE A 118 -27.34 -2.17 2.93
N HIS A 119 -28.34 -2.29 3.78
CA HIS A 119 -29.29 -1.21 4.02
C HIS A 119 -28.70 -0.17 4.98
N ILE A 120 -28.63 1.08 4.53
CA ILE A 120 -28.23 2.23 5.37
C ILE A 120 -29.47 2.90 5.99
N SER A 121 -30.55 2.95 5.23
CA SER A 121 -31.87 3.42 5.64
C SER A 121 -32.95 2.66 4.89
N GLN A 122 -34.23 2.93 5.18
CA GLN A 122 -35.36 2.33 4.46
C GLN A 122 -35.22 2.51 2.94
N ASN A 123 -34.77 3.68 2.48
CA ASN A 123 -34.78 4.07 1.06
C ASN A 123 -33.38 4.10 0.41
N LEU A 124 -32.33 3.70 1.14
CA LEU A 124 -30.93 3.75 0.69
C LEU A 124 -30.18 2.46 1.00
N ARG A 125 -29.62 1.84 -0.05
CA ARG A 125 -28.77 0.66 0.01
C ARG A 125 -27.37 0.97 -0.53
N LEU A 126 -26.35 0.37 0.07
CA LEU A 126 -24.99 0.31 -0.46
C LEU A 126 -24.68 -1.13 -0.86
N CYS A 127 -23.97 -1.31 -1.98
CA CYS A 127 -23.58 -2.62 -2.43
C CYS A 127 -22.05 -2.81 -2.32
N ASP A 128 -21.61 -3.90 -1.69
CA ASP A 128 -20.20 -4.32 -1.69
C ASP A 128 -19.96 -5.27 -2.86
N CYS A 129 -19.19 -4.81 -3.83
CA CYS A 129 -18.84 -5.59 -5.02
C CYS A 129 -17.48 -6.29 -4.83
N PRO A 130 -17.30 -7.50 -5.39
CA PRO A 130 -15.99 -8.11 -5.52
C PRO A 130 -14.98 -7.16 -6.17
N GLY A 131 -13.71 -7.24 -5.77
CA GLY A 131 -12.67 -6.44 -6.40
C GLY A 131 -12.50 -6.81 -7.86
N LEU A 132 -12.82 -5.89 -8.76
CA LEU A 132 -12.65 -6.07 -10.20
C LEU A 132 -11.24 -5.67 -10.62
N VAL A 133 -10.51 -6.59 -11.24
CA VAL A 133 -9.22 -6.29 -11.88
C VAL A 133 -9.47 -6.13 -13.37
N PHE A 134 -9.48 -4.90 -13.84
CA PHE A 134 -9.48 -4.64 -15.29
C PHE A 134 -8.12 -5.05 -15.88
N PRO A 135 -8.05 -5.48 -17.15
CA PRO A 135 -6.77 -5.64 -17.84
C PRO A 135 -5.98 -4.33 -17.76
N CYS A 136 -4.92 -4.31 -16.95
CA CYS A 136 -4.08 -3.13 -16.75
C CYS A 136 -2.85 -3.25 -17.64
N TYR A 137 -2.50 -2.17 -18.34
CA TYR A 137 -1.24 -2.04 -19.10
C TYR A 137 -0.01 -1.82 -18.20
N ILE A 138 -0.21 -1.86 -16.88
CA ILE A 138 0.80 -1.60 -15.87
C ILE A 138 1.70 -2.84 -15.71
N GLU A 139 2.98 -2.65 -15.44
CA GLU A 139 3.92 -3.74 -15.22
C GLU A 139 3.55 -4.58 -13.98
N ARG A 140 3.80 -5.89 -14.06
CA ARG A 140 3.51 -6.85 -12.97
C ARG A 140 4.12 -6.48 -11.60
N PRO A 141 5.37 -5.98 -11.51
CA PRO A 141 5.94 -5.48 -10.25
C PRO A 141 5.05 -4.46 -9.53
N LEU A 142 4.57 -3.46 -10.26
CA LEU A 142 3.71 -2.42 -9.71
C LEU A 142 2.34 -2.97 -9.32
N GLN A 143 1.76 -3.87 -10.11
CA GLN A 143 0.50 -4.55 -9.75
C GLN A 143 0.59 -5.32 -8.42
N ILE A 144 1.75 -5.94 -8.15
CA ILE A 144 2.01 -6.62 -6.87
C ILE A 144 2.09 -5.62 -5.73
N LEU A 145 2.84 -4.52 -5.92
CA LEU A 145 2.97 -3.44 -4.92
C LEU A 145 1.63 -2.76 -4.61
N MET A 146 0.73 -2.67 -5.59
CA MET A 146 -0.65 -2.18 -5.42
C MET A 146 -1.57 -3.18 -4.69
N GLY A 147 -1.09 -4.39 -4.40
CA GLY A 147 -1.87 -5.40 -3.66
C GLY A 147 -2.93 -6.12 -4.51
N LEU A 148 -2.81 -6.11 -5.85
CA LEU A 148 -3.72 -6.85 -6.73
C LEU A 148 -3.54 -8.37 -6.62
N TYR A 149 -2.32 -8.80 -6.31
CA TYR A 149 -1.96 -10.20 -6.12
C TYR A 149 -1.84 -10.55 -4.64
N ASN A 150 -2.17 -11.79 -4.30
CA ASN A 150 -1.85 -12.31 -2.97
C ASN A 150 -0.33 -12.47 -2.86
N ILE A 151 0.30 -11.70 -1.95
CA ILE A 151 1.75 -11.72 -1.73
C ILE A 151 2.26 -13.15 -1.47
N ALA A 152 1.50 -13.99 -0.77
CA ALA A 152 1.91 -15.38 -0.49
C ALA A 152 2.06 -16.26 -1.75
N GLN A 153 1.45 -15.87 -2.88
CA GLN A 153 1.52 -16.60 -4.15
C GLN A 153 2.57 -16.03 -5.11
N VAL A 154 3.23 -14.94 -4.76
CA VAL A 154 4.25 -14.30 -5.59
C VAL A 154 5.51 -15.17 -5.59
N GLN A 155 5.76 -15.87 -6.69
CA GLN A 155 6.91 -16.78 -6.83
C GLN A 155 8.26 -16.06 -6.89
N GLU A 156 8.27 -14.83 -7.39
CA GLU A 156 9.48 -14.06 -7.64
C GLU A 156 9.25 -12.63 -7.14
N PRO A 157 9.71 -12.28 -5.92
CA PRO A 157 9.49 -10.95 -5.34
C PRO A 157 10.59 -9.94 -5.70
N TYR A 158 11.74 -10.37 -6.20
CA TYR A 158 12.93 -9.53 -6.39
C TYR A 158 12.69 -8.44 -7.43
N SER A 159 12.01 -8.73 -8.55
CA SER A 159 11.64 -7.70 -9.53
C SER A 159 10.75 -6.60 -8.95
N SER A 160 9.87 -6.95 -8.00
CA SER A 160 9.01 -5.99 -7.30
C SER A 160 9.77 -5.16 -6.29
N ILE A 161 10.77 -5.76 -5.65
CA ILE A 161 11.66 -5.07 -4.71
C ILE A 161 12.61 -4.14 -5.47
N GLN A 162 13.13 -4.57 -6.62
CA GLN A 162 13.93 -3.74 -7.51
C GLN A 162 13.13 -2.51 -7.95
N TYR A 163 11.91 -2.70 -8.45
CA TYR A 163 11.02 -1.60 -8.86
C TYR A 163 10.79 -0.60 -7.71
N LEU A 164 10.63 -1.10 -6.49
CA LEU A 164 10.44 -0.31 -5.28
C LEU A 164 11.72 0.45 -4.89
N ALA A 165 12.87 -0.23 -4.85
CA ALA A 165 14.17 0.30 -4.45
C ALA A 165 14.69 1.38 -5.41
N GLU A 166 14.34 1.31 -6.69
CA GLU A 166 14.65 2.35 -7.67
C GLU A 166 13.94 3.69 -7.40
N ARG A 167 12.86 3.68 -6.62
CA ARG A 167 11.99 4.85 -6.39
C ARG A 167 11.98 5.30 -4.93
N VAL A 168 12.35 4.42 -4.02
CA VAL A 168 12.30 4.64 -2.58
C VAL A 168 13.58 4.02 -1.98
N PRO A 169 14.31 4.73 -1.11
CA PRO A 169 15.52 4.20 -0.46
C PRO A 169 15.15 3.15 0.61
N VAL A 170 14.78 1.95 0.17
CA VAL A 170 14.28 0.86 1.01
C VAL A 170 15.31 0.46 2.06
N GLU A 171 16.58 0.39 1.67
CA GLU A 171 17.72 0.07 2.53
C GLU A 171 17.84 1.03 3.71
N LYS A 172 17.61 2.33 3.49
CA LYS A 172 17.67 3.35 4.55
C LYS A 172 16.44 3.30 5.44
N ILE A 173 15.26 3.20 4.84
CA ILE A 173 13.98 3.10 5.59
C ILE A 173 14.01 1.90 6.53
N LEU A 174 14.61 0.80 6.10
CA LEU A 174 14.77 -0.42 6.88
C LEU A 174 16.05 -0.46 7.72
N SER A 175 16.89 0.57 7.64
CA SER A 175 18.17 0.69 8.36
C SER A 175 19.08 -0.54 8.17
N LEU A 176 19.17 -1.00 6.92
CA LEU A 176 19.93 -2.19 6.56
C LEU A 176 21.42 -1.90 6.46
N LYS A 177 22.22 -2.90 6.82
CA LYS A 177 23.67 -2.89 6.60
C LYS A 177 24.00 -3.62 5.31
N MET A 178 24.91 -3.05 4.52
CA MET A 178 25.38 -3.68 3.29
C MET A 178 25.96 -5.07 3.60
N PRO A 179 25.59 -6.12 2.85
CA PRO A 179 26.21 -7.44 3.00
C PRO A 179 27.72 -7.41 2.74
N GLU A 180 28.51 -8.13 3.54
CA GLU A 180 29.99 -8.13 3.48
C GLU A 180 30.57 -8.57 2.13
N HIS A 181 29.84 -9.38 1.37
CA HIS A 181 30.28 -9.89 0.08
C HIS A 181 30.11 -8.88 -1.06
N ASN A 182 29.35 -7.79 -0.84
CA ASN A 182 29.13 -6.75 -1.83
C ASN A 182 30.36 -5.84 -1.92
N ARG A 183 31.09 -5.94 -3.03
CA ARG A 183 32.30 -5.16 -3.31
C ARG A 183 32.05 -3.93 -4.16
N THR A 184 30.85 -3.80 -4.72
CA THR A 184 30.49 -2.71 -5.63
C THR A 184 29.93 -1.50 -4.90
N GLU A 185 29.59 -1.64 -3.62
CA GLU A 185 28.94 -0.60 -2.80
C GLU A 185 27.59 -0.15 -3.38
N ILE A 186 27.02 -0.94 -4.29
CA ILE A 186 25.74 -0.68 -4.95
C ILE A 186 24.76 -1.73 -4.46
N TRP A 187 23.62 -1.26 -3.94
CA TRP A 187 22.53 -2.12 -3.49
C TRP A 187 21.80 -2.74 -4.68
N SER A 188 21.72 -4.06 -4.72
CA SER A 188 20.79 -4.79 -5.57
C SER A 188 19.54 -5.21 -4.79
N ALA A 189 18.46 -5.55 -5.50
CA ALA A 189 17.29 -6.15 -4.85
C ALA A 189 17.64 -7.41 -4.04
N TRP A 190 18.66 -8.18 -4.47
CA TRP A 190 19.14 -9.33 -3.74
C TRP A 190 19.79 -8.91 -2.41
N ASP A 191 20.72 -7.94 -2.45
CA ASP A 191 21.39 -7.42 -1.25
C ASP A 191 20.40 -6.90 -0.21
N ILE A 192 19.37 -6.18 -0.66
CA ILE A 192 18.30 -5.66 0.21
C ILE A 192 17.57 -6.82 0.90
N THR A 193 17.19 -7.85 0.14
CA THR A 193 16.50 -9.01 0.72
C THR A 193 17.38 -9.84 1.65
N GLU A 194 18.66 -9.98 1.34
CA GLU A 194 19.62 -10.72 2.15
C GLU A 194 19.93 -9.98 3.46
N ALA A 195 20.23 -8.68 3.38
CA ALA A 195 20.44 -7.85 4.55
C ALA A 195 19.20 -7.84 5.47
N TYR A 196 18.00 -7.73 4.89
CA TYR A 196 16.75 -7.80 5.66
C TYR A 196 16.51 -9.19 6.27
N ALA A 197 16.87 -10.27 5.55
CA ALA A 197 16.79 -11.63 6.09
C ALA A 197 17.70 -11.79 7.31
N ILE A 198 18.94 -11.31 7.24
CA ILE A 198 19.91 -11.36 8.34
C ILE A 198 19.42 -10.54 9.53
N ASP A 199 18.99 -9.29 9.32
CA ASP A 199 18.47 -8.40 10.37
C ASP A 199 17.28 -9.02 11.12
N ARG A 200 16.38 -9.70 10.39
CA ARG A 200 15.20 -10.37 10.97
C ARG A 200 15.45 -11.80 11.46
N GLY A 201 16.65 -12.33 11.28
CA GLY A 201 16.98 -13.72 11.62
C GLY A 201 16.23 -14.76 10.77
N PHE A 202 15.92 -14.44 9.51
CA PHE A 202 15.29 -15.36 8.57
C PHE A 202 16.35 -16.26 7.94
N TYR A 203 16.40 -17.51 8.40
CA TYR A 203 17.31 -18.52 7.87
C TYR A 203 16.55 -19.77 7.42
N THR A 204 17.06 -20.39 6.37
CA THR A 204 16.58 -21.68 5.87
C THR A 204 16.90 -22.80 6.86
N SER A 205 15.96 -23.73 7.05
CA SER A 205 16.07 -24.79 8.06
C SER A 205 17.19 -25.81 7.78
N GLN A 206 17.54 -26.04 6.52
CA GLN A 206 18.51 -27.06 6.13
C GLN A 206 19.94 -26.55 6.02
N ALA A 207 20.14 -25.35 5.46
CA ALA A 207 21.46 -24.85 5.11
C ALA A 207 21.93 -23.65 5.96
N ALA A 208 21.10 -23.18 6.90
CA ALA A 208 21.35 -21.98 7.70
C ALA A 208 21.73 -20.74 6.86
N ARG A 209 21.29 -20.70 5.59
CA ARG A 209 21.48 -19.56 4.69
C ARG A 209 20.35 -18.55 4.88
N PRO A 210 20.61 -17.23 4.71
CA PRO A 210 19.56 -16.22 4.75
C PRO A 210 18.41 -16.56 3.80
N ASP A 211 17.19 -16.51 4.29
CA ASP A 211 15.97 -16.78 3.52
C ASP A 211 15.51 -15.50 2.82
N THR A 212 16.14 -15.23 1.68
CA THR A 212 15.90 -14.04 0.85
C THR A 212 14.47 -13.99 0.29
N TYR A 213 13.88 -15.14 -0.04
CA TYR A 213 12.50 -15.21 -0.53
C TYR A 213 11.50 -14.78 0.54
N ARG A 214 11.60 -15.34 1.75
CA ARG A 214 10.75 -14.94 2.88
C ARG A 214 10.93 -13.47 3.25
N ALA A 215 12.18 -12.99 3.23
CA ALA A 215 12.49 -11.58 3.42
C ALA A 215 11.81 -10.71 2.36
N GLY A 216 11.88 -11.10 1.09
CA GLY A 216 11.26 -10.37 -0.01
C GLY A 216 9.74 -10.26 0.13
N LEU A 217 9.05 -11.36 0.44
CA LEU A 217 7.60 -11.33 0.71
C LEU A 217 7.25 -10.43 1.91
N ALA A 218 8.10 -10.42 2.94
CA ALA A 218 7.91 -9.57 4.10
C ALA A 218 8.06 -8.07 3.73
N ILE A 219 9.05 -7.70 2.92
CA ILE A 219 9.22 -6.32 2.44
C ILE A 219 8.03 -5.88 1.60
N LEU A 220 7.56 -6.70 0.65
CA LEU A 220 6.35 -6.39 -0.13
C LEU A 220 5.13 -6.17 0.75
N LYS A 221 5.02 -6.94 1.84
CA LYS A 221 3.95 -6.77 2.83
C LYS A 221 4.08 -5.47 3.61
N LEU A 222 5.29 -5.04 3.95
CA LEU A 222 5.52 -3.73 4.57
C LEU A 222 5.08 -2.58 3.65
N CYS A 223 5.32 -2.70 2.34
CA CYS A 223 4.84 -1.74 1.34
C CYS A 223 3.30 -1.72 1.30
N LEU A 224 2.65 -2.89 1.20
CA LEU A 224 1.19 -2.97 1.18
C LEU A 224 0.53 -2.47 2.49
N ASP A 225 1.19 -2.67 3.62
CA ASP A 225 0.75 -2.15 4.92
C ASP A 225 0.99 -0.63 5.06
N GLY A 226 1.61 0.03 4.08
CA GLY A 226 1.89 1.47 4.07
C GLY A 226 3.07 1.88 4.97
N ARG A 227 3.88 0.92 5.45
CA ARG A 227 5.08 1.20 6.26
C ARG A 227 6.25 1.66 5.39
N ILE A 228 6.32 1.16 4.16
CA ILE A 228 7.15 1.71 3.10
C ILE A 228 6.19 2.40 2.13
N LEU A 229 6.29 3.71 2.00
CA LEU A 229 5.37 4.50 1.18
C LEU A 229 5.93 4.65 -0.23
N LEU A 230 5.31 3.97 -1.19
CA LEU A 230 5.49 4.26 -2.61
C LEU A 230 4.46 5.30 -3.04
N SER A 231 4.92 6.43 -3.57
CA SER A 231 4.04 7.49 -4.08
C SER A 231 4.52 8.00 -5.42
N PHE A 232 3.57 8.37 -6.28
CA PHE A 232 3.85 8.96 -7.58
C PHE A 232 3.39 10.41 -7.57
N LYS A 233 4.16 11.28 -8.21
CA LYS A 233 3.72 12.66 -8.45
C LYS A 233 2.59 12.64 -9.49
N PRO A 234 1.59 13.54 -9.37
CA PRO A 234 0.47 13.55 -10.31
C PRO A 234 0.95 13.87 -11.74
N PRO A 235 0.21 13.44 -12.78
CA PRO A 235 0.52 13.78 -14.16
C PRO A 235 0.63 15.30 -14.33
N GLY A 236 1.65 15.76 -15.06
CA GLY A 236 1.91 17.18 -15.27
C GLY A 236 2.50 17.93 -14.07
N PHE A 237 2.84 17.25 -12.96
CA PHE A 237 3.48 17.88 -11.80
C PHE A 237 4.76 18.65 -12.18
N PHE A 238 5.59 18.05 -13.04
CA PHE A 238 6.79 18.67 -13.60
C PHE A 238 6.54 19.33 -14.97
N GLY A 239 5.42 20.04 -15.10
CA GLY A 239 5.12 20.85 -16.28
C GLY A 239 6.08 22.03 -16.45
N LYS A 240 5.91 22.80 -17.52
CA LYS A 240 6.77 23.96 -17.87
C LYS A 240 6.91 24.98 -16.73
N GLU A 241 5.89 25.10 -15.90
CA GLU A 241 5.85 26.06 -14.78
C GLU A 241 6.63 25.57 -13.55
N ASN A 242 6.92 24.27 -13.45
CA ASN A 242 7.57 23.63 -12.30
C ASN A 242 8.91 22.97 -12.66
N ILE A 243 9.52 23.34 -13.78
CA ILE A 243 10.83 22.79 -14.21
C ILE A 243 11.88 23.03 -13.12
N TYR A 244 11.90 24.22 -12.52
CA TYR A 244 12.83 24.54 -11.43
C TYR A 244 12.60 23.69 -10.19
N LEU A 245 11.35 23.36 -9.85
CA LEU A 245 11.05 22.41 -8.77
C LEU A 245 11.57 21.01 -9.08
N LYS A 246 11.49 20.57 -10.36
CA LYS A 246 12.10 19.30 -10.79
C LYS A 246 13.60 19.31 -10.55
N MET A 247 14.28 20.36 -11.00
CA MET A 247 15.73 20.49 -10.82
C MET A 247 16.11 20.54 -9.35
N LYS A 248 15.38 21.30 -8.54
CA LYS A 248 15.63 21.41 -7.10
C LYS A 248 15.47 20.07 -6.37
N ILE A 249 14.43 19.29 -6.69
CA ILE A 249 14.23 17.96 -6.11
C ILE A 249 15.38 17.02 -6.51
N LEU A 250 15.80 17.05 -7.78
CA LEU A 250 16.93 16.23 -8.24
C LEU A 250 18.26 16.65 -7.57
N GLU A 251 18.48 17.96 -7.39
CA GLU A 251 19.64 18.50 -6.68
C GLU A 251 19.62 18.10 -5.20
N GLU A 252 18.47 18.18 -4.51
CA GLU A 252 18.31 17.72 -3.13
C GLU A 252 18.55 16.20 -3.00
N ASP A 253 18.05 15.39 -3.95
CA ASP A 253 18.30 13.94 -3.98
C ASP A 253 19.79 13.62 -4.23
N GLU A 254 20.46 14.39 -5.10
CA GLU A 254 21.91 14.29 -5.33
C GLU A 254 22.75 14.77 -4.13
N GLU A 255 22.35 15.83 -3.45
CA GLU A 255 23.05 16.35 -2.28
C GLU A 255 22.90 15.40 -1.09
N ASN A 256 21.70 14.86 -0.87
CA ASN A 256 21.46 13.85 0.15
C ASN A 256 22.34 12.61 -0.09
N SER A 257 22.42 12.12 -1.33
CA SER A 257 23.31 10.99 -1.66
C SER A 257 24.81 11.31 -1.53
N LYS A 258 25.24 12.56 -1.79
CA LYS A 258 26.65 12.99 -1.62
C LYS A 258 27.05 13.20 -0.15
N LEU A 259 26.18 13.83 0.64
CA LEU A 259 26.39 14.05 2.08
C LEU A 259 26.52 12.71 2.82
N GLU A 260 25.73 11.72 2.42
CA GLU A 260 25.77 10.37 2.99
C GLU A 260 27.11 9.67 2.70
N ASN A 261 27.60 9.70 1.46
CA ASN A 261 28.92 9.16 1.09
C ASN A 261 30.09 9.82 1.85
N SER A 262 29.94 11.09 2.24
CA SER A 262 30.93 11.79 3.05
C SER A 262 30.89 11.40 4.54
N SER A 263 29.69 11.11 5.07
CA SER A 263 29.48 10.72 6.46
C SER A 263 29.95 9.29 6.77
N GLU A 264 29.82 8.37 5.81
CA GLU A 264 30.34 7.00 5.94
C GLU A 264 31.88 6.95 5.90
N ARG A 265 32.51 7.83 5.10
CA ARG A 265 33.98 7.96 5.05
C ARG A 265 34.60 8.55 6.32
N SER A 266 33.87 9.41 7.04
CA SER A 266 34.35 9.92 8.33
C SER A 266 34.31 8.86 9.44
N ASN A 267 33.34 7.93 9.41
CA ASN A 267 33.23 6.89 10.43
C ASN A 267 34.24 5.74 10.27
N SER A 268 34.75 5.49 9.05
CA SER A 268 35.80 4.47 8.83
C SER A 268 37.20 4.93 9.23
N SER A 269 37.41 6.22 9.49
CA SER A 269 38.72 6.80 9.83
C SER A 269 39.07 6.81 11.33
N SER A 270 38.20 6.26 12.20
CA SER A 270 38.38 6.33 13.66
C SER A 270 38.80 5.03 14.36
N ASN A 271 39.07 3.95 13.62
CA ASN A 271 39.62 2.71 14.17
C ASN A 271 40.77 2.18 13.29
N SER A 272 41.98 2.67 13.53
CA SER A 272 43.21 1.96 13.15
C SER A 272 44.36 2.41 14.04
N ASP A 273 44.55 1.71 15.15
CA ASP A 273 45.85 1.60 15.80
C ASP A 273 46.46 0.25 15.37
N ASP A 274 47.65 0.35 14.78
CA ASP A 274 48.78 -0.58 14.70
C ASP A 274 48.53 -2.07 14.31
N ASP A 275 49.03 -2.46 13.13
CA ASP A 275 50.13 -3.43 13.07
C ASP A 275 50.80 -3.50 11.68
N ASP A 276 52.12 -3.67 11.71
CA ASP A 276 53.12 -3.58 10.64
C ASP A 276 53.23 -4.86 9.76
N SER A 277 53.85 -4.66 8.57
CA SER A 277 54.46 -5.65 7.64
C SER A 277 53.50 -6.53 6.81
N GLU A 278 53.72 -6.84 5.52
CA GLU A 278 54.91 -6.84 4.67
C GLU A 278 54.48 -6.79 3.17
N SER A 279 55.35 -6.27 2.31
CA SER A 279 55.11 -6.02 0.88
C SER A 279 55.03 -7.30 0.02
N SER A 280 54.18 -7.30 -1.01
CA SER A 280 54.57 -7.92 -2.29
C SER A 280 53.93 -7.21 -3.51
N ASN A 281 54.82 -6.82 -4.41
CA ASN A 281 54.60 -6.20 -5.71
C ASN A 281 53.81 -7.12 -6.66
N TYR A 282 52.76 -6.59 -7.28
CA TYR A 282 52.43 -6.93 -8.67
C TYR A 282 51.99 -5.67 -9.43
N GLN A 283 52.88 -5.21 -10.31
CA GLN A 283 52.66 -4.13 -11.25
C GLN A 283 51.73 -4.55 -12.39
N SER A 284 50.77 -3.66 -12.65
CA SER A 284 50.21 -3.24 -13.95
C SER A 284 49.94 -4.26 -15.05
N ASN A 285 48.68 -4.29 -15.49
CA ASN A 285 48.38 -4.19 -16.93
C ASN A 285 47.11 -3.36 -17.15
N ARG A 286 47.34 -2.09 -17.51
CA ARG A 286 46.33 -1.10 -17.92
C ARG A 286 46.05 -1.30 -19.41
N ALA A 287 44.96 -2.01 -19.73
CA ALA A 287 44.43 -2.04 -21.10
C ALA A 287 43.27 -1.04 -21.21
N LYS A 288 43.51 0.04 -21.94
CA LYS A 288 42.49 1.01 -22.38
C LYS A 288 41.50 0.33 -23.35
N ARG A 289 40.25 0.18 -22.94
CA ARG A 289 39.05 0.10 -23.80
C ARG A 289 37.97 0.85 -23.04
N GLY A 290 37.64 2.07 -23.47
CA GLY A 290 36.56 2.27 -24.45
C GLY A 290 35.32 2.65 -23.64
N SER A 291 35.00 3.93 -23.63
CA SER A 291 33.90 4.52 -22.88
C SER A 291 32.55 4.10 -23.49
N ASP A 292 32.07 2.92 -23.13
CA ASP A 292 30.66 2.58 -23.32
C ASP A 292 29.90 3.06 -22.10
N LYS A 293 29.36 4.28 -22.23
CA LYS A 293 28.25 4.78 -21.41
C LYS A 293 27.18 3.69 -21.42
N SER A 294 26.92 3.06 -20.28
CA SER A 294 25.86 2.06 -20.17
C SER A 294 24.54 2.73 -20.54
N MET A 295 24.02 2.24 -21.65
CA MET A 295 22.75 2.53 -22.27
C MET A 295 21.62 2.01 -21.37
N PHE A 296 21.26 2.74 -20.31
CA PHE A 296 20.04 2.48 -19.53
C PHE A 296 19.33 3.76 -19.04
N HIS A 297 19.49 4.86 -19.77
CA HIS A 297 18.48 5.92 -19.82
C HIS A 297 17.51 5.59 -20.95
N MET A 298 16.36 4.97 -20.65
CA MET A 298 15.15 5.09 -21.45
C MET A 298 13.94 4.45 -20.76
N LEU A 299 13.33 5.19 -19.83
CA LEU A 299 11.88 5.34 -19.80
C LEU A 299 11.61 6.83 -19.54
N ASP A 300 11.25 7.54 -20.60
CA ASP A 300 10.72 8.89 -20.52
C ASP A 300 9.42 8.84 -19.68
N PRO A 301 9.28 9.61 -18.59
CA PRO A 301 8.07 9.67 -17.78
C PRO A 301 6.81 10.11 -18.56
N ASN A 302 6.95 10.55 -19.81
CA ASN A 302 5.85 10.94 -20.68
C ASN A 302 5.19 9.77 -21.45
N THR A 303 5.64 8.53 -21.30
CA THR A 303 5.19 7.40 -22.15
C THR A 303 4.30 6.37 -21.45
N MET A 304 3.46 6.76 -20.49
CA MET A 304 2.34 5.91 -20.05
C MET A 304 1.09 6.75 -19.77
N ILE A 305 0.24 6.84 -20.79
CA ILE A 305 -1.22 6.97 -20.69
C ILE A 305 -1.78 5.58 -20.95
#